data_AF-A0A9J5XPH2-F1
#
_entry.id   AF-A0A9J5XPH2-F1
#
_cell.length_a   1.000
_cell.length_b   1.000
_cell.length_c   1.000
_cell.angle_alpha   90.00
_cell.angle_beta   90.00
_cell.angle_gamma   90.00
#
_symmetry.space_group_name_H-M   'P 1'
#
loop_
_entity.id
_entity.type
_entity.pdbx_description
1 polymer ?
#
loop_
_entity_poly.entity_id
_entity_poly.type
_entity_poly.pdbx_seq_one_letter_code
_entity_poly.pdbx_strand_id
1 'polypeptide(L)'
;MSLFPVIPGIINRLDSIGRKFLWQGNKERRGYHLGKWKTVITEKRVGGLGIKNIKNQSKALRMKWLWKYSNGNKNLWGSVIKEKYEESDSWMTKEVTTPSGVSLWKSIRELWNEFKPNTKIKVVDGIKTRFWKDD
;
A
#
# COMPACT_ATOMS: atom_id res chain seq x y z
N MET A 1 9.04 2.43 8.91
CA MET A 1 7.89 2.19 8.01
C MET A 1 8.41 1.59 6.71
N SER A 2 7.88 0.46 6.24
CA SER A 2 8.41 -0.23 5.05
C SER A 2 8.07 0.50 3.76
N LEU A 3 9.08 0.76 2.95
CA LEU A 3 8.97 1.24 1.57
C LEU A 3 8.77 0.07 0.59
N PHE A 4 9.35 -1.09 0.90
CA PHE A 4 9.44 -2.21 -0.02
C PHE A 4 8.17 -3.06 -0.06
N PRO A 5 7.83 -3.61 -1.24
CA PRO A 5 6.81 -4.64 -1.35
C PRO A 5 7.25 -5.87 -0.54
N VAL A 6 6.35 -6.36 0.30
CA VAL A 6 6.61 -7.60 1.05
C VAL A 6 6.48 -8.77 0.07
N ILE A 7 7.50 -9.62 0.04
CA ILE A 7 7.54 -10.80 -0.84
C ILE A 7 6.36 -11.71 -0.50
N PRO A 8 5.59 -12.21 -1.50
CA PRO A 8 4.42 -13.08 -1.25
C PRO A 8 4.72 -14.28 -0.36
N GLY A 9 5.90 -14.90 -0.50
CA GLY A 9 6.34 -16.01 0.35
C GLY A 9 6.43 -15.65 1.84
N ILE A 10 6.86 -14.43 2.17
CA ILE A 10 6.92 -13.94 3.55
C ILE A 10 5.51 -13.73 4.10
N ILE A 11 4.60 -13.18 3.29
CA ILE A 11 3.18 -13.02 3.66
C ILE A 11 2.58 -14.38 3.98
N ASN A 12 2.76 -15.37 3.10
CA ASN A 12 2.25 -16.72 3.29
C ASN A 12 2.83 -17.39 4.55
N ARG A 13 4.12 -17.17 4.82
CA ARG A 13 4.79 -17.68 6.03
C ARG A 13 4.20 -17.06 7.30
N LEU A 14 4.01 -15.74 7.32
CA LEU A 14 3.42 -15.03 8.46
C LEU A 14 1.95 -15.43 8.67
N ASP A 15 1.17 -15.56 7.61
CA ASP A 15 -0.21 -16.07 7.67
C ASP A 15 -0.25 -17.52 8.14
N SER A 16 0.74 -18.35 7.79
CA SER A 16 0.86 -19.72 8.29
C SER A 16 1.15 -19.75 9.80
N ILE A 17 2.07 -18.91 10.27
CA ILE A 17 2.38 -18.77 11.71
C ILE A 17 1.14 -18.28 12.46
N GLY A 18 0.45 -17.25 11.97
CA GLY A 18 -0.78 -16.73 12.59
C GLY A 18 -1.90 -17.77 12.65
N ARG A 19 -2.09 -18.55 11.57
CA ARG A 19 -3.05 -19.66 11.53
C ARG A 19 -2.72 -20.76 12.54
N LYS A 20 -1.46 -21.17 12.61
CA LYS A 20 -1.02 -22.18 13.58
C LYS A 20 -1.23 -21.69 15.00
N PHE A 21 -0.82 -20.46 15.29
CA PHE A 21 -1.05 -19.85 16.60
C PHE A 21 -2.55 -19.85 16.97
N LEU A 22 -3.42 -19.41 16.06
CA LEU A 22 -4.85 -19.30 16.32
C LEU A 22 -5.54 -20.65 16.55
N TRP A 23 -5.22 -21.66 15.72
CA TRP A 23 -5.96 -22.93 15.69
C TRP A 23 -5.30 -24.06 16.46
N GLN A 24 -3.98 -24.05 16.57
CA GLN A 24 -3.20 -25.08 17.25
C GLN A 24 -2.75 -24.65 18.65
N GLY A 25 -2.55 -23.34 18.87
CA GLY A 25 -1.97 -22.84 20.12
C GLY A 25 -0.60 -23.47 20.40
N ASN A 26 -0.32 -23.77 21.67
CA ASN A 26 0.92 -24.44 22.11
C ASN A 26 0.77 -25.97 22.22
N LYS A 27 -0.18 -26.57 21.50
CA LYS A 27 -0.41 -28.03 21.56
C LYS A 27 0.43 -28.72 20.49
N GLU A 28 1.08 -29.83 20.87
CA GLU A 28 1.81 -30.69 19.93
C GLU A 28 0.88 -31.37 18.91
N ARG A 29 -0.41 -31.51 19.24
CA ARG A 29 -1.43 -32.10 18.36
C ARG A 29 -1.91 -31.11 17.31
N ARG A 30 -2.33 -31.63 16.16
CA ARG A 30 -2.89 -30.83 15.05
C ARG A 30 -4.17 -30.11 15.49
N GLY A 31 -4.20 -28.79 15.36
CA GLY A 31 -5.39 -27.97 15.60
C GLY A 31 -6.41 -28.06 14.46
N TYR A 32 -7.69 -27.91 14.77
CA TYR A 32 -8.76 -27.88 13.78
C TYR A 32 -8.94 -26.45 13.24
N HIS A 33 -8.98 -26.30 11.91
CA HIS A 33 -9.26 -25.01 11.28
C HIS A 33 -10.76 -24.74 11.29
N LEU A 34 -11.22 -23.95 12.26
CA LEU A 34 -12.66 -23.68 12.47
C LEU A 34 -13.25 -22.67 11.49
N GLY A 35 -12.44 -22.05 10.64
CA GLY A 35 -12.91 -21.06 9.67
C GLY A 35 -11.91 -20.72 8.59
N LYS A 36 -12.42 -20.18 7.47
CA LYS A 36 -11.59 -19.70 6.36
C LYS A 36 -10.74 -18.52 6.84
N TRP A 37 -9.42 -18.58 6.60
CA TRP A 37 -8.50 -17.49 7.01
C TRP A 37 -8.90 -16.13 6.46
N LYS A 38 -9.42 -16.07 5.23
CA LYS A 38 -9.92 -14.84 4.62
C LYS A 38 -11.04 -14.18 5.42
N THR A 39 -11.90 -14.95 6.08
CA THR A 39 -12.96 -14.46 6.97
C THR A 39 -12.41 -14.06 8.33
N VAL A 40 -11.42 -14.77 8.84
CA VAL A 40 -10.79 -14.46 10.13
C VAL A 40 -10.11 -13.07 10.11
N ILE A 41 -9.47 -12.72 9.00
CA ILE A 41 -8.73 -11.45 8.85
C ILE A 41 -9.61 -10.25 8.47
N THR A 42 -10.93 -10.40 8.33
CA THR A 42 -11.83 -9.26 8.15
C THR A 42 -12.12 -8.58 9.49
N GLU A 43 -12.76 -7.41 9.43
CA GLU A 43 -13.12 -6.64 10.61
C GLU A 43 -14.14 -7.37 11.50
N LYS A 44 -14.11 -7.10 12.80
CA LYS A 44 -15.06 -7.65 13.76
C LYS A 44 -16.51 -7.29 13.44
N ARG A 45 -16.73 -6.10 12.87
CA ARG A 45 -18.06 -5.58 12.48
C ARG A 45 -18.73 -6.42 11.38
N VAL A 46 -17.95 -7.12 10.57
CA VAL A 46 -18.43 -8.00 9.48
C VAL A 46 -18.22 -9.48 9.80
N GLY A 47 -18.07 -9.83 11.09
CA GLY A 47 -17.96 -11.22 11.55
C GLY A 47 -16.55 -11.84 11.51
N GLY A 48 -15.50 -11.04 11.28
CA GLY A 48 -14.12 -11.49 11.39
C GLY A 48 -13.55 -11.36 12.81
N LEU A 49 -12.26 -11.69 12.98
CA LEU A 49 -11.54 -11.48 14.24
C LEU A 49 -10.78 -10.14 14.29
N GLY A 50 -10.72 -9.41 13.18
CA GLY A 50 -9.97 -8.15 13.07
C GLY A 50 -8.45 -8.36 13.02
N ILE A 51 -7.97 -9.55 12.69
CA ILE A 51 -6.54 -9.81 12.49
C ILE A 51 -6.08 -9.03 11.25
N LYS A 52 -5.01 -8.24 11.38
CA LYS A 52 -4.52 -7.40 10.29
C LYS A 52 -4.09 -8.23 9.09
N ASN A 53 -4.64 -7.91 7.93
CA ASN A 53 -4.18 -8.43 6.66
C ASN A 53 -2.85 -7.77 6.27
N ILE A 54 -1.75 -8.54 6.34
CA ILE A 54 -0.38 -8.07 6.08
C ILE A 54 -0.22 -7.54 4.65
N LYS A 55 -0.88 -8.17 3.67
CA LYS A 55 -0.87 -7.72 2.27
C LYS A 55 -1.46 -6.32 2.15
N ASN A 56 -2.63 -6.09 2.76
CA ASN A 56 -3.28 -4.78 2.76
C ASN A 56 -2.47 -3.75 3.53
N GLN A 57 -1.89 -4.12 4.67
CA GLN A 57 -1.03 -3.22 5.45
C GLN A 57 0.22 -2.81 4.66
N SER A 58 0.88 -3.75 3.98
CA SER A 58 2.03 -3.47 3.11
C SER A 58 1.67 -2.49 2.00
N LYS A 59 0.49 -2.68 1.39
CA LYS A 59 -0.04 -1.80 0.35
C LYS A 59 -0.33 -0.39 0.87
N ALA A 60 -1.01 -0.28 2.00
CA ALA A 60 -1.33 0.99 2.66
C ALA A 60 -0.06 1.78 3.03
N LEU A 61 1.00 1.09 3.48
CA LEU A 61 2.29 1.72 3.76
C LEU A 61 2.95 2.31 2.50
N ARG A 62 2.79 1.69 1.34
CA ARG A 62 3.26 2.26 0.06
C ARG A 62 2.36 3.41 -0.42
N MET A 63 1.04 3.29 -0.29
CA MET A 63 0.11 4.38 -0.57
C MET A 63 0.37 5.62 0.30
N LYS A 64 0.83 5.44 1.54
CA LYS A 64 1.28 6.56 2.38
C LYS A 64 2.42 7.36 1.73
N TRP A 65 3.30 6.72 0.97
CA TRP A 65 4.36 7.43 0.25
C TRP A 65 3.84 8.16 -0.98
N LEU A 66 2.83 7.60 -1.68
CA LEU A 66 2.09 8.36 -2.69
C LEU A 66 1.48 9.62 -2.10
N TRP A 67 0.77 9.49 -0.97
CA TRP A 67 0.23 10.64 -0.25
C TRP A 67 1.27 11.69 0.10
N LYS A 68 2.42 11.26 0.63
CA LYS A 68 3.52 12.19 0.96
C LYS A 68 4.07 12.93 -0.27
N TYR A 69 4.14 12.25 -1.42
CA TYR A 69 4.57 12.86 -2.67
C TYR A 69 3.54 13.88 -3.16
N SER A 70 2.27 13.46 -3.22
CA SER A 70 1.15 14.30 -3.69
C SER A 70 0.92 15.54 -2.85
N ASN A 71 1.07 15.43 -1.51
CA ASN A 71 0.93 16.57 -0.60
C ASN A 71 2.04 17.63 -0.78
N GLY A 72 3.01 17.41 -1.67
CA GLY A 72 3.91 18.46 -2.12
C GLY A 72 4.86 18.97 -1.06
N ASN A 73 5.14 18.19 -0.02
CA ASN A 73 6.15 18.53 0.96
C ASN A 73 7.46 18.81 0.23
N LYS A 74 7.99 20.04 0.32
CA LYS A 74 9.26 20.47 -0.29
C LYS A 74 10.42 19.72 0.37
N ASN A 75 10.60 18.46 -0.01
CA ASN A 75 11.63 17.58 0.53
C ASN A 75 12.50 17.04 -0.62
N LEU A 76 13.77 16.79 -0.30
CA LEU A 76 14.77 16.40 -1.29
C LEU A 76 14.39 15.11 -2.03
N TRP A 77 13.84 14.12 -1.32
CA TRP A 77 13.45 12.86 -1.95
C TRP A 77 12.33 13.05 -2.98
N GLY A 78 11.37 13.94 -2.73
CA GLY A 78 10.31 14.27 -3.67
C GLY A 78 10.86 14.93 -4.93
N SER A 79 11.83 15.83 -4.80
CA SER A 79 12.53 16.44 -5.94
C SER A 79 13.30 15.40 -6.75
N VAL A 80 14.02 14.48 -6.10
CA VAL A 80 14.74 13.39 -6.80
C VAL A 80 13.76 12.49 -7.57
N ILE A 81 12.63 12.15 -6.97
CA ILE A 81 11.59 11.35 -7.63
C ILE A 81 10.99 12.11 -8.82
N LYS A 82 10.68 13.40 -8.64
CA LYS A 82 10.16 14.27 -9.71
C LYS A 82 11.15 14.36 -10.88
N GLU A 83 12.43 14.60 -10.59
CA GLU A 83 13.45 14.75 -11.63
C GLU A 83 13.72 13.43 -12.35
N LYS A 84 13.76 12.32 -11.61
CA LYS A 84 14.07 11.01 -12.19
C LYS A 84 12.93 10.41 -13.02
N TYR A 85 11.68 10.64 -12.64
CA TYR A 85 10.52 9.97 -13.25
C TYR A 85 9.58 10.91 -13.99
N GLU A 86 9.85 12.21 -13.97
CA GLU A 86 9.07 13.29 -14.58
C GLU A 86 7.62 13.39 -14.08
N GLU A 87 7.08 14.60 -14.03
CA GLU A 87 5.66 14.81 -13.71
C GLU A 87 4.79 14.61 -14.96
N SER A 88 3.78 13.76 -14.82
CA SER A 88 2.68 13.62 -15.79
C SER A 88 1.51 14.56 -15.48
N ASP A 89 1.32 14.87 -14.18
CA ASP A 89 0.33 15.80 -13.65
C ASP A 89 0.93 16.54 -12.46
N SER A 90 0.31 17.64 -12.01
CA SER A 90 0.80 18.56 -10.98
C SER A 90 1.14 17.91 -9.63
N TRP A 91 0.75 16.65 -9.43
CA TRP A 91 0.99 15.85 -8.24
C TRP A 91 1.25 14.37 -8.54
N MET A 92 1.46 13.99 -9.81
CA MET A 92 1.60 12.61 -10.30
C MET A 92 2.81 12.44 -11.21
N THR A 93 3.70 11.48 -10.92
CA THR A 93 4.78 11.11 -11.85
C THR A 93 4.26 10.32 -13.04
N LYS A 94 5.01 10.32 -14.15
CA LYS A 94 4.78 9.39 -15.26
C LYS A 94 4.90 7.93 -14.78
N GLU A 95 4.33 7.01 -15.57
CA GLU A 95 4.50 5.59 -15.34
C GLU A 95 5.96 5.17 -15.54
N VAL A 96 6.44 4.25 -14.71
CA VAL A 96 7.83 3.79 -14.76
C VAL A 96 7.95 2.63 -15.75
N THR A 97 8.38 2.93 -16.97
CA THR A 97 8.50 1.98 -18.09
C THR A 97 9.87 1.32 -18.23
N THR A 98 10.84 1.67 -17.37
CA THR A 98 12.22 1.17 -17.46
C THR A 98 12.29 -0.37 -17.46
N PRO A 99 12.98 -1.00 -18.43
CA PRO A 99 13.09 -2.46 -18.56
C PRO A 99 13.92 -3.15 -17.47
N SER A 100 14.85 -2.42 -16.84
CA SER A 100 15.85 -2.99 -15.92
C SER A 100 15.68 -2.48 -14.48
N GLY A 101 15.62 -3.42 -13.53
CA GLY A 101 15.68 -3.17 -12.09
C GLY A 101 14.33 -3.16 -11.36
N VAL A 102 14.33 -3.65 -10.11
CA VAL A 102 13.22 -3.54 -9.17
C VAL A 102 13.19 -2.11 -8.62
N SER A 103 12.68 -1.17 -9.43
CA SER A 103 12.53 0.22 -8.98
C SER A 103 11.53 0.27 -7.82
N LEU A 104 12.00 0.72 -6.65
CA LEU A 104 11.15 0.94 -5.49
C LEU A 104 9.98 1.88 -5.84
N TRP A 105 10.26 2.97 -6.57
CA TRP A 105 9.24 3.90 -7.00
C TRP A 105 8.24 3.26 -7.96
N LYS A 106 8.67 2.34 -8.83
CA LYS A 106 7.75 1.57 -9.69
C LYS A 106 6.70 0.82 -8.86
N SER A 107 7.13 0.08 -7.84
CA SER A 107 6.21 -0.67 -6.95
C SER A 107 5.26 0.22 -6.13
N ILE A 108 5.64 1.47 -5.92
CA ILE A 108 4.82 2.48 -5.24
C ILE A 108 3.84 3.11 -6.27
N ARG A 109 4.34 3.50 -7.44
CA ARG A 109 3.61 4.15 -8.52
C ARG A 109 2.55 3.25 -9.17
N GLU A 110 2.74 1.93 -9.18
CA GLU A 110 1.74 0.94 -9.59
C GLU A 110 0.45 1.02 -8.76
N LEU A 111 0.51 1.50 -7.51
CA LEU A 111 -0.67 1.64 -6.65
C LEU A 111 -1.50 2.88 -6.94
N TRP A 112 -1.08 3.73 -7.88
CA TRP A 112 -1.72 5.00 -8.16
C TRP A 112 -3.18 4.88 -8.59
N ASN A 113 -3.49 3.89 -9.44
CA ASN A 113 -4.83 3.70 -9.98
C ASN A 113 -5.86 3.34 -8.89
N GLU A 114 -5.40 2.77 -7.78
CA GLU A 114 -6.24 2.53 -6.61
C GLU A 114 -6.18 3.67 -5.60
N PHE A 115 -5.05 4.37 -5.52
CA PHE A 115 -4.89 5.50 -4.62
C PHE A 115 -5.72 6.72 -5.07
N LYS A 116 -5.65 7.12 -6.35
CA LYS A 116 -6.28 8.33 -6.90
C LYS A 116 -7.80 8.40 -6.62
N PRO A 117 -8.62 7.37 -6.90
CA PRO A 117 -10.06 7.40 -6.63
C PRO A 117 -10.42 7.52 -5.15
N ASN A 118 -9.50 7.16 -4.25
CA ASN A 118 -9.68 7.18 -2.80
C ASN A 118 -9.09 8.45 -2.15
N THR A 119 -8.74 9.45 -2.95
CA THR A 119 -8.18 10.73 -2.50
C THR A 119 -8.96 11.90 -3.05
N LYS A 120 -8.97 13.02 -2.32
CA LYS A 120 -9.59 14.28 -2.76
C LYS A 120 -8.58 15.41 -2.63
N ILE A 121 -8.55 16.29 -3.62
CA ILE A 121 -7.73 17.50 -3.60
C ILE A 121 -8.55 18.61 -2.94
N LYS A 122 -8.00 19.24 -1.90
CA LYS A 122 -8.55 20.47 -1.34
C LYS A 122 -7.79 21.65 -1.93
N VAL A 123 -8.50 22.52 -2.64
CA VAL A 123 -7.90 23.74 -3.21
C VAL A 123 -7.51 24.68 -2.07
N VAL A 124 -6.26 25.13 -2.07
CA VAL A 124 -5.75 26.12 -1.10
C VAL A 124 -5.14 27.31 -1.84
N ASP A 125 -4.05 27.10 -2.58
CA ASP A 125 -3.28 28.18 -3.25
C ASP A 125 -3.29 28.09 -4.78
N GLY A 126 -3.87 27.04 -5.36
CA GLY A 126 -3.96 26.83 -6.82
C GLY A 126 -2.65 26.42 -7.51
N ILE A 127 -1.52 26.31 -6.79
CA ILE A 127 -0.20 26.02 -7.42
C ILE A 127 -0.16 24.59 -7.98
N LYS A 128 -0.85 23.65 -7.33
CA LYS A 128 -0.89 22.23 -7.72
C LYS A 128 -2.27 21.75 -8.14
N THR A 129 -3.25 22.63 -8.18
CA THR A 129 -4.64 22.30 -8.49
C THR A 129 -5.01 22.89 -9.84
N ARG A 130 -5.55 22.05 -10.73
CA ARG A 130 -6.16 22.47 -11.98
C ARG A 130 -7.66 22.47 -11.79
N PHE A 131 -8.21 23.64 -11.45
CA PHE A 131 -9.64 23.81 -11.16
C PHE A 131 -10.59 23.13 -12.17
N TRP A 132 -10.24 23.14 -13.46
CA TRP A 132 -11.05 22.57 -14.54
C TRP A 132 -10.74 21.11 -14.91
N LYS A 133 -9.72 20.49 -14.30
CA LYS A 133 -9.26 19.12 -14.63
C LYS A 133 -9.23 18.18 -13.43
N ASP A 134 -9.33 18.71 -12.22
CA ASP A 134 -9.37 17.97 -10.97
C ASP A 134 -10.83 17.84 -10.51
N ASP A 135 -11.52 16.77 -10.93
CA ASP A 135 -12.84 16.37 -10.43
C ASP A 135 -12.74 15.65 -9.05
#